data_AF-A0AAW0K2T7-F1
#
_entry.id   AF-A0AAW0K2T7-F1
#
_cell.length_a   1.000
_cell.length_b   1.000
_cell.length_c   1.000
_cell.angle_alpha   90.00
_cell.angle_beta   90.00
_cell.angle_gamma   90.00
#
_symmetry.space_group_name_H-M   'P 1'
#
loop_
_entity.id
_entity.type
_entity.pdbx_description
1 polymer ?
#
loop_
_entity_poly.entity_id
_entity_poly.type
_entity_poly.pdbx_seq_one_letter_code
_entity_poly.pdbx_strand_id
1 'polypeptide(L)'
;MNAKRYALATEQIEGGLDLYVRVKLSDIELTKRDCEPCGTTIIPYPLSIRPDCGDPMYSHFNCNDTTGQVSFGLAGGTYPFTIIHPEEQTFTIRVDNYTAIDVVRKLLELNHLPFNVTKSYLSSKDGWLGEVEIRWKPPLSPICNSVKDCDDWPHSTCHIMKGRTKRCICNTEFQCDPSNFSCTPG
;
A
#
# COMPACT_ATOMS: atom_id res chain seq x y z
N MET A 1 -28.96 -13.82 6.77
CA MET A 1 -27.89 -14.03 7.77
C MET A 1 -26.74 -13.09 7.41
N ASN A 2 -26.43 -12.09 8.23
CA ASN A 2 -25.32 -11.18 7.99
C ASN A 2 -24.02 -11.84 8.46
N ALA A 3 -23.11 -12.15 7.54
CA ALA A 3 -21.78 -12.66 7.88
C ALA A 3 -20.99 -11.54 8.57
N LYS A 4 -20.44 -11.82 9.77
CA LYS A 4 -19.53 -10.88 10.47
C LYS A 4 -18.21 -10.84 9.70
N ARG A 5 -17.76 -9.66 9.27
CA ARG A 5 -16.48 -9.46 8.56
C ARG A 5 -15.40 -8.93 9.52
N TYR A 6 -14.17 -9.40 9.34
CA TYR A 6 -13.03 -9.08 10.19
C TYR A 6 -11.78 -8.80 9.34
N ALA A 7 -10.91 -7.90 9.79
CA ALA A 7 -9.58 -7.67 9.25
C ALA A 7 -8.51 -8.16 10.23
N LEU A 8 -7.33 -8.51 9.72
CA LEU A 8 -6.17 -8.88 10.53
C LEU A 8 -5.29 -7.64 10.71
N ALA A 9 -5.15 -7.19 11.95
CA ALA A 9 -4.19 -6.18 12.34
C ALA A 9 -2.93 -6.86 12.89
N THR A 10 -1.77 -6.28 12.62
CA THR A 10 -0.47 -6.74 13.12
C THR A 10 0.08 -5.74 14.11
N GLU A 11 0.58 -6.21 15.25
CA GLU A 11 1.27 -5.40 16.24
C GLU A 11 2.64 -6.02 16.53
N GLN A 12 3.70 -5.22 16.49
CA GLN A 12 5.06 -5.67 16.82
C GLN A 12 5.34 -5.50 18.32
N ILE A 13 5.61 -6.61 19.00
CA ILE A 13 6.11 -6.57 20.39
C ILE A 13 7.65 -6.48 20.34
N GLU A 14 8.25 -5.63 21.17
CA GLU A 14 9.71 -5.57 21.40
C GLU A 14 10.23 -6.98 21.75
N GLY A 15 10.78 -7.68 20.75
CA GLY A 15 11.06 -9.12 20.81
C GLY A 15 10.88 -9.86 19.49
N GLY A 16 10.26 -9.23 18.48
CA GLY A 16 10.17 -9.77 17.12
C GLY A 16 9.05 -10.81 16.93
N LEU A 17 8.03 -10.79 17.80
CA LEU A 17 6.82 -11.60 17.63
C LEU A 17 5.72 -10.71 17.05
N ASP A 18 5.22 -11.06 15.86
CA ASP A 18 4.05 -10.41 15.26
C ASP A 18 2.78 -10.98 15.90
N LEU A 19 2.01 -10.13 16.59
CA LEU A 19 0.70 -10.50 17.10
C LEU A 19 -0.37 -10.24 16.03
N TYR A 20 -1.14 -11.27 15.69
CA TYR A 20 -2.23 -11.15 14.72
C TYR A 20 -3.58 -11.04 15.44
N VAL A 21 -4.19 -9.85 15.39
CA VAL A 21 -5.48 -9.58 16.03
C VAL A 21 -6.57 -9.48 14.98
N ARG A 22 -7.70 -10.16 15.22
CA ARG A 22 -8.89 -10.03 14.37
C ARG A 22 -9.75 -8.88 14.89
N VAL A 23 -9.85 -7.81 14.11
CA VAL A 23 -10.67 -6.65 14.44
C VAL A 23 -11.94 -6.68 13.59
N LYS A 24 -13.09 -6.33 14.17
CA LYS A 24 -14.31 -6.18 13.38
C LYS A 24 -14.15 -4.98 12.47
N LEU A 25 -14.56 -5.12 11.22
CA LEU A 25 -14.56 -4.00 10.26
C LEU A 25 -15.38 -2.79 10.74
N SER A 26 -16.44 -3.00 11.52
CA SER A 26 -17.24 -1.92 12.10
C SER A 26 -16.49 -1.06 13.11
N ASP A 27 -15.41 -1.59 13.68
CA ASP A 27 -14.64 -0.95 14.74
C ASP A 27 -13.40 -0.22 14.16
N ILE A 28 -13.22 -0.26 12.83
CA ILE A 28 -12.18 0.45 12.10
C ILE A 28 -12.81 1.70 11.47
N GLU A 29 -12.44 2.88 11.96
CA GLU A 29 -12.82 4.14 11.31
C GLU A 29 -12.02 4.28 10.00
N LEU A 30 -12.67 4.00 8.87
CA LEU A 30 -12.09 4.19 7.54
C LEU A 30 -12.40 5.60 7.04
N THR A 31 -11.38 6.29 6.55
CA THR A 31 -11.52 7.52 5.76
C THR A 31 -11.97 7.17 4.33
N LYS A 32 -12.29 8.19 3.51
CA LYS A 32 -12.63 7.93 2.10
C LYS A 32 -11.47 7.37 1.28
N ARG A 33 -10.25 7.48 1.81
CA ARG A 33 -9.02 7.05 1.13
C ARG A 33 -8.60 5.65 1.53
N ASP A 34 -9.03 5.18 2.69
CA ASP A 34 -8.76 3.83 3.10
C ASP A 34 -9.51 2.85 2.22
N CYS A 35 -8.77 1.92 1.65
CA CYS A 35 -9.37 0.85 0.88
C CYS A 35 -10.12 -0.10 1.81
N GLU A 36 -11.27 -0.61 1.34
CA GLU A 36 -11.88 -1.76 2.00
C GLU A 36 -10.86 -2.92 2.05
N PRO A 37 -10.70 -3.59 3.20
CA PRO A 37 -9.83 -4.74 3.34
C PRO A 37 -10.14 -5.82 2.29
N CYS A 38 -9.09 -6.38 1.71
CA CYS A 38 -9.20 -7.53 0.81
C CYS A 38 -9.13 -8.81 1.62
N GLY A 39 -10.28 -9.46 1.82
CA GLY A 39 -10.38 -10.60 2.73
C GLY A 39 -10.05 -10.20 4.16
N THR A 40 -8.90 -10.65 4.66
CA THR A 40 -8.38 -10.26 5.98
C THR A 40 -7.23 -9.26 5.91
N THR A 41 -6.78 -8.87 4.72
CA THR A 41 -5.62 -8.01 4.53
C THR A 41 -6.03 -6.55 4.46
N ILE A 42 -5.49 -5.73 5.37
CA ILE A 42 -5.60 -4.26 5.31
C ILE A 42 -4.69 -3.77 4.19
N ILE A 43 -5.21 -2.88 3.35
CA ILE A 43 -4.44 -2.23 2.28
C ILE A 43 -4.06 -0.84 2.77
N PRO A 44 -2.79 -0.60 3.14
CA PRO A 44 -2.38 0.69 3.67
C PRO A 44 -2.32 1.74 2.54
N TYR A 45 -2.73 2.97 2.84
CA TYR A 45 -2.39 4.12 1.98
C TYR A 45 -0.85 4.22 1.84
N PRO A 46 -0.30 4.46 0.64
CA PRO A 46 -0.98 4.91 -0.59
C PRO A 46 -1.45 3.80 -1.53
N LEU A 47 -1.27 2.52 -1.17
CA LEU A 47 -1.60 1.41 -2.06
C LEU A 47 -3.09 1.44 -2.42
N SER A 48 -3.38 1.18 -3.69
CA SER A 48 -4.74 1.24 -4.21
C SER A 48 -5.10 -0.09 -4.87
N ILE A 49 -6.25 -0.63 -4.47
CA ILE A 49 -6.82 -1.89 -4.97
C ILE A 49 -8.10 -1.68 -5.79
N ARG A 50 -8.68 -0.48 -5.69
CA ARG A 50 -9.87 -0.04 -6.42
C ARG A 50 -9.73 1.45 -6.77
N PRO A 51 -10.40 1.95 -7.82
CA PRO A 51 -10.25 3.34 -8.27
C PRO A 51 -10.69 4.41 -7.27
N ASP A 52 -11.48 4.04 -6.27
CA ASP A 52 -12.10 4.93 -5.28
C ASP A 52 -11.32 5.05 -3.97
N CYS A 53 -10.23 4.31 -3.80
CA CYS A 53 -9.39 4.33 -2.59
C CYS A 53 -7.90 4.40 -2.92
N GLY A 54 -7.07 4.77 -1.93
CA GLY A 54 -5.63 4.93 -2.09
C GLY A 54 -5.25 6.11 -2.98
N ASP A 55 -4.02 6.07 -3.51
CA ASP A 55 -3.51 7.02 -4.51
C ASP A 55 -3.49 6.35 -5.91
N PRO A 56 -4.05 7.00 -6.95
CA PRO A 56 -4.06 6.45 -8.31
C PRO A 56 -2.68 6.06 -8.86
N MET A 57 -1.59 6.70 -8.44
CA MET A 57 -0.23 6.34 -8.87
C MET A 57 0.21 4.95 -8.35
N TYR A 58 -0.46 4.43 -7.33
CA TYR A 58 -0.16 3.15 -6.68
C TYR A 58 -1.23 2.09 -7.01
N SER A 59 -2.08 2.32 -8.03
CA SER A 59 -3.18 1.45 -8.46
C SER A 59 -2.72 0.21 -9.24
N HIS A 60 -1.95 -0.63 -8.55
CA HIS A 60 -1.33 -1.83 -9.11
C HIS A 60 -1.69 -3.10 -8.34
N PHE A 61 -2.65 -3.04 -7.41
CA PHE A 61 -3.11 -4.19 -6.65
C PHE A 61 -4.52 -4.56 -7.08
N ASN A 62 -4.87 -5.84 -7.00
CA ASN A 62 -6.22 -6.34 -7.24
C ASN A 62 -6.63 -7.26 -6.10
N CYS A 63 -7.89 -7.17 -5.69
CA CYS A 63 -8.50 -8.09 -4.73
C CYS A 63 -9.29 -9.16 -5.46
N ASN A 64 -9.04 -10.43 -5.13
CA ASN A 64 -9.99 -11.48 -5.45
C ASN A 64 -11.06 -11.51 -4.35
N ASP A 65 -12.23 -10.93 -4.61
CA ASP A 65 -13.33 -10.85 -3.64
C ASP A 65 -13.88 -12.23 -3.21
N THR A 66 -13.59 -13.29 -3.96
CA THR A 66 -14.02 -14.66 -3.61
C THR A 66 -13.05 -15.33 -2.62
N THR A 67 -11.75 -15.19 -2.85
CA THR A 67 -10.71 -15.83 -2.01
C THR A 67 -10.17 -14.91 -0.92
N GLY A 68 -10.40 -13.60 -1.03
CA GLY A 68 -9.80 -12.59 -0.16
C GLY A 68 -8.30 -12.40 -0.41
N GLN A 69 -7.81 -12.77 -1.59
CA GLN A 69 -6.38 -12.75 -1.91
C GLN A 69 -5.99 -11.50 -2.68
N VAL A 70 -4.93 -10.83 -2.21
CA VAL A 70 -4.34 -9.66 -2.87
C VAL A 70 -3.34 -10.12 -3.93
N SER A 71 -3.42 -9.52 -5.11
CA SER A 71 -2.50 -9.75 -6.21
C SER A 71 -1.90 -8.44 -6.72
N PHE A 72 -0.64 -8.47 -7.16
CA PHE A 72 0.04 -7.32 -7.72
C PHE A 72 0.11 -7.44 -9.26
N GLY A 73 -0.27 -6.38 -9.97
CA GLY A 73 -0.38 -6.34 -11.42
C GLY A 73 0.53 -5.30 -12.05
N LEU A 74 1.34 -5.75 -13.00
CA LEU A 74 2.19 -4.88 -13.82
C LEU A 74 2.16 -5.31 -15.29
N ALA A 75 2.54 -4.39 -16.18
CA ALA A 75 2.70 -4.68 -17.60
C ALA A 75 3.65 -5.87 -17.79
N GLY A 76 3.09 -7.05 -18.07
CA GLY A 76 3.84 -8.30 -18.24
C GLY A 76 3.59 -9.40 -17.20
N GLY A 77 2.66 -9.22 -16.24
CA GLY A 77 2.21 -10.29 -15.35
C GLY A 77 1.32 -9.86 -14.17
N THR A 78 0.62 -10.82 -13.60
CA THR A 78 -0.11 -10.68 -12.33
C THR A 78 0.44 -11.69 -11.34
N TYR A 79 0.76 -11.24 -10.13
CA TYR A 79 1.40 -12.03 -9.09
C TYR A 79 0.39 -12.27 -7.96
N PRO A 80 -0.23 -13.47 -7.90
CA PRO A 80 -1.39 -13.71 -7.03
C PRO A 80 -1.03 -13.80 -5.55
N PHE A 81 0.21 -14.13 -5.20
CA PHE A 81 0.65 -14.24 -3.81
C PHE A 81 1.47 -13.00 -3.45
N THR A 82 0.76 -11.96 -3.00
CA THR A 82 1.35 -10.70 -2.56
C THR A 82 1.14 -10.51 -1.06
N ILE A 83 2.22 -10.27 -0.31
CA ILE A 83 2.20 -10.00 1.12
C ILE A 83 2.64 -8.55 1.34
N ILE A 84 1.83 -7.75 2.04
CA ILE A 84 2.10 -6.33 2.28
C ILE A 84 2.65 -6.18 3.70
N HIS A 85 3.74 -5.42 3.83
CA HIS A 85 4.40 -5.05 5.08
C HIS A 85 4.35 -3.51 5.23
N PRO A 86 3.25 -2.96 5.80
CA PRO A 86 3.04 -1.51 5.87
C PRO A 86 4.15 -0.76 6.60
N GLU A 87 4.67 -1.34 7.69
CA GLU A 87 5.70 -0.73 8.55
C GLU A 87 7.03 -0.53 7.82
N GLU A 88 7.37 -1.44 6.90
CA GLU A 88 8.62 -1.38 6.14
C GLU A 88 8.48 -0.61 4.81
N GLN A 89 7.25 -0.21 4.48
CA GLN A 89 6.84 0.27 3.16
C GLN A 89 7.21 -0.71 2.03
N THR A 90 7.10 -2.01 2.31
CA THR A 90 7.45 -3.08 1.36
C THR A 90 6.30 -4.05 1.15
N PHE A 91 6.29 -4.70 -0.01
CA PHE A 91 5.49 -5.88 -0.25
C PHE A 91 6.34 -6.92 -0.96
N THR A 92 5.99 -8.18 -0.73
CA THR A 92 6.68 -9.32 -1.31
C THR A 92 5.75 -10.01 -2.29
N ILE A 93 6.24 -10.22 -3.51
CA ILE A 93 5.56 -11.06 -4.50
C ILE A 93 6.26 -12.43 -4.58
N ARG A 94 5.46 -13.49 -4.68
CA ARG A 94 6.00 -14.82 -5.02
C ARG A 94 5.95 -15.05 -6.51
N VAL A 95 7.04 -15.57 -7.05
CA VAL A 95 7.25 -15.83 -8.47
C VAL A 95 7.85 -17.22 -8.66
N ASP A 96 7.64 -17.82 -9.82
CA ASP A 96 8.40 -19.03 -10.16
C ASP A 96 9.87 -18.68 -10.34
N ASN A 97 10.77 -19.48 -9.75
CA ASN A 97 12.20 -19.20 -9.74
C ASN A 97 12.77 -19.02 -11.16
N TYR A 98 12.30 -19.82 -12.13
CA TYR A 98 12.70 -19.71 -13.53
C TYR A 98 12.32 -18.37 -14.17
N THR A 99 11.27 -17.73 -13.68
CA THR A 99 10.76 -16.46 -14.22
C THR A 99 11.20 -15.24 -13.42
N ALA A 100 11.76 -15.45 -12.23
CA ALA A 100 12.07 -14.39 -11.29
C ALA A 100 13.04 -13.34 -11.86
N ILE A 101 14.05 -13.77 -12.63
CA ILE A 101 15.00 -12.85 -13.28
C ILE A 101 14.28 -11.95 -14.30
N ASP A 102 13.37 -12.51 -15.10
CA ASP A 102 12.60 -11.73 -16.07
C ASP A 102 11.63 -10.77 -15.39
N VAL A 103 11.02 -11.17 -14.26
CA VAL A 103 10.17 -10.31 -13.45
C VAL A 103 10.96 -9.14 -12.89
N VAL A 104 12.12 -9.40 -12.27
CA VAL A 104 12.99 -8.34 -11.72
C VAL A 104 13.43 -7.38 -12.82
N ARG A 105 13.84 -7.88 -13.98
CA ARG A 105 14.22 -7.03 -15.13
C ARG A 105 13.07 -6.14 -15.58
N LYS A 106 11.86 -6.69 -15.76
CA LYS A 106 10.67 -5.90 -16.13
C LYS A 106 10.32 -4.84 -15.07
N LEU A 107 10.44 -5.18 -13.78
CA LEU A 107 10.22 -4.24 -12.68
C LEU A 107 11.19 -3.05 -12.74
N LEU A 108 12.46 -3.33 -13.04
CA LEU A 108 13.49 -2.29 -13.18
C LEU A 108 13.30 -1.43 -14.44
N GLU A 109 12.67 -1.95 -15.49
CA GLU A 109 12.35 -1.19 -16.71
C GLU A 109 11.21 -0.17 -16.48
N LEU A 110 10.40 -0.34 -15.43
CA LEU A 110 9.25 0.51 -15.11
C LEU A 110 9.61 1.73 -14.26
N ASN A 111 10.45 2.61 -14.80
CA ASN A 111 10.96 3.81 -14.11
C ASN A 111 9.89 4.84 -13.69
N HIS A 112 8.68 4.76 -14.25
CA HIS A 112 7.60 5.70 -13.99
C HIS A 112 6.74 5.35 -12.76
N LEU A 113 6.92 4.14 -12.20
CA LEU A 113 6.11 3.68 -11.09
C LEU A 113 6.72 4.06 -9.73
N PRO A 114 5.90 4.16 -8.68
CA PRO A 114 6.39 4.46 -7.35
C PRO A 114 6.90 3.19 -6.63
N PHE A 115 7.49 2.24 -7.37
CA PHE A 115 7.96 0.95 -6.82
C PHE A 115 9.43 0.71 -7.18
N ASN A 116 10.20 0.21 -6.23
CA ASN A 116 11.60 -0.14 -6.39
C ASN A 116 11.84 -1.55 -5.84
N VAL A 117 12.44 -2.44 -6.65
CA VAL A 117 12.90 -3.75 -6.16
C VAL A 117 14.05 -3.53 -5.18
N THR A 118 13.93 -4.05 -3.97
CA THR A 118 14.96 -3.93 -2.92
C THR A 118 15.74 -5.21 -2.75
N LYS A 119 15.06 -6.37 -2.75
CA LYS A 119 15.69 -7.68 -2.57
C LYS A 119 15.02 -8.71 -3.45
N SER A 120 15.80 -9.69 -3.89
CA SER A 120 15.28 -10.87 -4.59
C SER A 120 15.91 -12.11 -3.99
N TYR A 121 15.07 -12.99 -3.47
CA TYR A 121 15.45 -14.27 -2.89
C TYR A 121 15.12 -15.36 -3.89
N LEU A 122 16.13 -15.77 -4.65
CA LEU A 122 16.02 -16.89 -5.59
C LEU A 122 16.44 -18.16 -4.85
N SER A 123 15.52 -19.09 -4.65
CA SER A 123 15.85 -20.34 -3.95
C SER A 123 16.71 -21.23 -4.83
N SER A 124 18.02 -21.28 -4.57
CA SER A 124 18.97 -22.07 -5.36
C SER A 124 18.95 -23.57 -5.04
N LYS A 125 18.27 -23.99 -3.96
CA LYS A 125 18.18 -25.39 -3.55
C LYS A 125 16.78 -25.65 -2.96
N ASP A 126 16.01 -26.47 -3.67
CA ASP A 126 14.79 -27.16 -3.22
C ASP A 126 13.46 -26.36 -3.21
N GLY A 127 13.46 -25.06 -3.54
CA GLY A 127 12.24 -24.26 -3.70
C GLY A 127 11.94 -23.88 -5.14
N TRP A 128 10.75 -24.24 -5.65
CA TRP A 128 10.27 -23.82 -6.99
C TRP A 128 9.86 -22.33 -7.04
N LEU A 129 9.70 -21.69 -5.89
CA LEU A 129 9.26 -20.30 -5.75
C LEU A 129 10.43 -19.41 -5.33
N GLY A 130 10.58 -18.27 -6.01
CA GLY A 130 11.37 -17.13 -5.58
C GLY A 130 10.48 -16.05 -4.96
N GLU A 131 11.09 -15.19 -4.16
CA GLU A 131 10.41 -14.05 -3.54
C GLU A 131 11.12 -12.75 -3.95
N VAL A 132 10.34 -11.75 -4.33
CA VAL A 132 10.86 -10.41 -4.69
C VAL A 132 10.23 -9.40 -3.75
N GLU A 133 11.07 -8.75 -2.96
CA GLU A 133 10.70 -7.65 -2.07
C GLU A 133 10.74 -6.34 -2.87
N ILE A 134 9.65 -5.59 -2.79
CA ILE A 134 9.44 -4.35 -3.52
C ILE A 134 9.06 -3.28 -2.52
N ARG A 135 9.82 -2.19 -2.48
CA ARG A 135 9.49 -1.00 -1.69
C ARG A 135 8.67 -0.04 -2.52
N TRP A 136 7.61 0.52 -1.96
CA TRP A 136 6.96 1.67 -2.58
C TRP A 136 7.58 2.98 -2.10
N LYS A 137 7.55 4.00 -2.95
CA LYS A 137 8.00 5.35 -2.61
C LYS A 137 6.95 6.01 -1.71
N PRO A 138 7.36 6.96 -0.85
CA PRO A 138 6.44 7.85 -0.17
C PRO A 138 5.46 8.53 -1.13
N PRO A 139 4.15 8.57 -0.83
CA PRO A 139 3.20 9.34 -1.61
C PRO A 139 3.52 10.84 -1.59
N LEU A 140 3.19 11.49 -2.71
CA LEU A 140 3.14 12.95 -2.73
C LEU A 140 1.87 13.42 -2.01
N SER A 141 1.84 14.69 -1.61
CA SER A 141 0.62 15.27 -1.08
C SER A 141 -0.57 15.12 -2.05
N PRO A 142 -1.74 14.65 -1.60
CA PRO A 142 -2.93 14.47 -2.42
C PRO A 142 -3.32 15.73 -3.18
N ILE A 143 -3.81 15.57 -4.41
CA ILE A 143 -4.36 16.67 -5.20
C ILE A 143 -5.72 17.06 -4.64
N CYS A 144 -5.96 18.37 -4.49
CA CYS A 144 -7.20 18.93 -3.97
C CYS A 144 -7.71 20.05 -4.88
N ASN A 145 -9.02 20.32 -4.86
CA ASN A 145 -9.63 21.49 -5.49
C ASN A 145 -10.13 22.51 -4.46
N SER A 146 -10.53 22.00 -3.28
CA SER A 146 -11.07 22.73 -2.14
C SER A 146 -10.49 22.21 -0.82
N VAL A 147 -10.70 22.94 0.28
CA VAL A 147 -10.27 22.52 1.63
C VAL A 147 -10.89 21.19 2.05
N LYS A 148 -12.14 20.93 1.65
CA LYS A 148 -12.87 19.69 1.98
C LYS A 148 -12.26 18.43 1.38
N ASP A 149 -11.47 18.58 0.31
CA ASP A 149 -10.79 17.44 -0.31
C ASP A 149 -9.62 16.93 0.55
N CYS A 150 -9.24 17.71 1.57
CA CYS A 150 -8.18 17.41 2.52
C CYS A 150 -8.72 16.94 3.89
N ASP A 151 -10.04 16.76 4.06
CA ASP A 151 -10.65 16.36 5.33
C ASP A 151 -10.16 14.97 5.81
N ASP A 152 -9.75 14.10 4.88
CA ASP A 152 -9.16 12.78 5.20
C ASP A 152 -7.75 12.90 5.83
N TRP A 153 -7.12 14.08 5.77
CA TRP A 153 -5.83 14.39 6.38
C TRP A 153 -6.00 15.52 7.39
N PRO A 154 -6.31 15.19 8.66
CA PRO A 154 -6.49 16.18 9.70
C PRO A 154 -5.30 17.14 9.77
N HIS A 155 -5.59 18.40 10.08
CA HIS A 155 -4.56 19.45 10.15
C HIS A 155 -3.84 19.70 8.82
N SER A 156 -4.50 19.49 7.69
CA SER A 156 -4.02 19.91 6.38
C SER A 156 -4.97 20.92 5.70
N THR A 157 -4.44 21.69 4.75
CA THR A 157 -5.21 22.65 3.95
C THR A 157 -4.84 22.58 2.48
N CYS A 158 -5.77 22.96 1.61
CA CYS A 158 -5.57 22.90 0.17
C CYS A 158 -4.80 24.14 -0.33
N HIS A 159 -3.54 23.95 -0.75
CA HIS A 159 -2.63 25.02 -1.13
C HIS A 159 -2.17 24.92 -2.59
N ILE A 160 -1.93 26.08 -3.23
CA ILE A 160 -1.45 26.15 -4.62
C ILE A 160 0.06 25.93 -4.65
N MET A 161 0.51 24.89 -5.36
CA MET A 161 1.93 24.60 -5.55
C MET A 161 2.51 25.39 -6.72
N LYS A 162 3.85 25.47 -6.78
CA LYS A 162 4.61 26.02 -7.92
C LYS A 162 4.31 25.17 -9.16
N GLY A 163 3.35 25.60 -9.98
CA GLY A 163 2.81 24.82 -11.10
C GLY A 163 1.29 24.93 -11.30
N ARG A 164 0.58 25.70 -10.47
CA ARG A 164 -0.89 25.87 -10.47
C ARG A 164 -1.71 24.64 -10.03
N THR A 165 -1.08 23.49 -9.80
CA THR A 165 -1.73 22.34 -9.14
C THR A 165 -1.91 22.62 -7.65
N LYS A 166 -3.10 22.35 -7.13
CA LYS A 166 -3.41 22.43 -5.71
C LYS A 166 -3.21 21.09 -5.02
N ARG A 167 -2.59 21.08 -3.85
CA ARG A 167 -2.36 19.86 -3.04
C ARG A 167 -2.62 20.13 -1.56
N CYS A 168 -2.99 19.08 -0.83
CA CYS A 168 -3.12 19.15 0.63
C CYS A 168 -1.73 19.32 1.26
N ILE A 169 -1.57 20.28 2.15
CA ILE A 169 -0.32 20.49 2.90
C ILE A 169 -0.63 20.56 4.38
N CYS A 170 0.26 20.04 5.23
CA CYS A 170 0.10 20.18 6.67
C CYS A 170 0.10 21.66 7.07
N ASN A 171 -0.76 21.99 8.04
CA ASN A 171 -0.84 23.30 8.63
C ASN A 171 0.46 23.62 9.38
N THR A 172 0.69 24.91 9.65
CA THR A 172 1.76 25.33 10.58
C THR A 172 1.63 24.57 11.90
N GLU A 173 2.77 24.16 12.47
CA GLU A 173 2.90 23.33 13.69
C GLU A 173 2.71 21.82 13.51
N PHE A 174 2.35 21.35 12.31
CA PHE A 174 2.26 19.93 11.99
C PHE A 174 3.37 19.50 11.04
N GLN A 175 3.99 18.35 11.33
CA GLN A 175 4.96 17.71 10.46
C GLN A 175 4.25 16.68 9.58
N CYS A 176 4.63 16.62 8.30
CA CYS A 176 4.11 15.63 7.38
C CYS A 176 4.92 14.34 7.53
N ASP A 177 4.27 13.25 7.91
CA ASP A 177 4.80 11.90 7.77
C ASP A 177 4.75 11.49 6.29
N PRO A 178 5.90 11.32 5.63
CA PRO A 178 5.93 10.94 4.23
C PRO A 178 5.45 9.49 4.00
N SER A 179 5.40 8.64 5.03
CA SER A 179 5.12 7.20 4.90
C SER A 179 3.71 6.91 4.42
N ASN A 180 2.75 7.62 4.99
CA ASN A 180 1.32 7.48 4.74
C ASN A 180 0.66 8.81 4.35
N PHE A 181 1.47 9.88 4.15
CA PHE A 181 1.02 11.26 4.09
C PHE A 181 0.05 11.55 5.25
N SER A 182 0.56 11.78 6.46
CA SER A 182 -0.27 12.20 7.60
C SER A 182 0.34 13.42 8.29
N CYS A 183 -0.48 14.27 8.90
CA CYS A 183 -0.01 15.46 9.59
C CYS A 183 -0.07 15.22 11.10
N THR A 184 1.09 15.10 11.74
CA THR A 184 1.22 14.87 13.19
C THR A 184 1.76 16.11 13.88
N PRO A 185 1.42 16.36 15.16
CA PRO A 185 2.03 17.44 15.93
C PRO A 185 3.55 17.32 15.92
N GLY A 186 4.24 18.44 15.64
CA GLY A 186 5.69 18.49 15.47
C GLY A 186 6.50 18.63 16.76
#